data_AF-A0A2V8EB37-F1
#
_entry.id   AF-A0A2V8EB37-F1
#
_cell.length_a   1.000
_cell.length_b   1.000
_cell.length_c   1.000
_cell.angle_alpha   90.00
_cell.angle_beta   90.00
_cell.angle_gamma   90.00
#
_symmetry.space_group_name_H-M   'P 1'
#
loop_
_entity.id
_entity.type
_entity.pdbx_description
1 polymer ?
#
loop_
_entity_poly.entity_id
_entity_poly.type
_entity_poly.pdbx_seq_one_letter_code
_entity_poly.pdbx_strand_id
1 'polypeptide(L)'
;VFNKILQTVPSFTPSRMDLSLSLMAKGELDGAQGELDRLAATLGPLASILMLKAWCDAKSGRMDRARASYTELEAQSREGKASSDELALLAILVGHESRAPEILEEACRQKGPLLTYVNVEPLIRHLLHYEPCRPILRRYGLLIE
;
A
#
# COMPACT_ATOMS: atom_id res chain seq x y z
N VAL A 1 4.05 12.64 18.81
CA VAL A 1 3.55 13.92 18.26
C VAL A 1 2.12 13.80 17.76
N PHE A 2 1.82 12.89 16.83
CA PHE A 2 0.46 12.72 16.25
C PHE A 2 -0.65 12.48 17.28
N ASN A 3 -0.42 11.65 18.31
CA ASN A 3 -1.41 11.44 19.38
C ASN A 3 -1.81 12.76 20.08
N LYS A 4 -0.85 13.66 20.31
CA LYS A 4 -1.13 14.97 20.93
C LYS A 4 -1.96 15.86 20.00
N ILE A 5 -1.68 15.82 18.69
CA ILE A 5 -2.48 16.54 17.69
C ILE A 5 -3.91 16.00 17.66
N LEU A 6 -4.09 14.68 17.64
CA LEU A 6 -5.42 14.06 17.59
C LEU A 6 -6.22 14.23 18.90
N GLN A 7 -5.55 14.45 20.04
CA GLN A 7 -6.22 14.86 21.28
C GLN A 7 -6.76 16.29 21.20
N THR A 8 -6.07 17.20 20.48
CA THR A 8 -6.48 18.59 20.32
C THR A 8 -7.45 18.80 19.16
N VAL A 9 -7.22 18.12 18.04
CA VAL A 9 -8.03 18.19 16.82
C VAL A 9 -8.30 16.76 16.32
N PRO A 10 -9.32 16.07 16.87
CA PRO A 10 -9.60 14.67 16.53
C PRO A 10 -9.95 14.41 15.06
N SER A 11 -10.45 15.43 14.35
CA SER A 11 -10.82 15.36 12.94
C SER A 11 -9.66 15.58 11.97
N PHE A 12 -8.44 15.85 12.45
CA PHE A 12 -7.30 16.14 11.57
C PHE A 12 -6.76 14.86 10.91
N THR A 13 -7.33 14.53 9.75
CA THR A 13 -7.07 13.30 9.01
C THR A 13 -5.60 13.09 8.58
N PRO A 14 -4.80 14.11 8.21
CA PRO A 14 -3.39 13.88 7.85
C PRO A 14 -2.59 13.26 9.00
N SER A 15 -2.74 13.77 10.22
CA SER A 15 -2.04 13.18 11.38
C SER A 15 -2.49 11.77 11.72
N ARG A 16 -3.69 11.37 11.33
CA ARG A 16 -4.16 9.98 11.51
C ARG A 16 -3.48 9.04 10.50
N MET A 17 -3.25 9.51 9.27
CA MET A 17 -2.46 8.77 8.27
C MET A 17 -0.99 8.65 8.70
N ASP A 18 -0.37 9.74 9.15
CA ASP A 18 1.02 9.70 9.60
C ASP A 18 1.18 8.80 10.84
N LEU A 19 0.17 8.78 11.72
CA LEU A 19 0.14 7.87 12.86
C LEU A 19 0.02 6.41 12.42
N SER A 20 -0.85 6.07 11.47
CA SER A 20 -0.96 4.67 11.00
C SER A 20 0.36 4.19 10.40
N LEU A 21 1.00 4.99 9.55
CA LEU A 21 2.33 4.68 8.99
C LEU A 21 3.39 4.51 10.09
N SER A 22 3.37 5.37 11.11
CA SER A 22 4.28 5.27 12.26
C SER A 22 4.07 3.98 13.06
N LEU A 23 2.82 3.55 13.24
CA LEU A 23 2.47 2.31 13.92
C LEU A 23 2.89 1.09 13.08
N MET A 24 2.67 1.13 11.76
CA MET A 24 3.14 0.09 10.83
C MET A 24 4.66 -0.09 10.89
N ALA A 25 5.42 1.01 10.89
CA ALA A 25 6.87 0.98 10.99
C ALA A 25 7.39 0.36 12.30
N LYS A 26 6.59 0.42 13.37
CA LYS A 26 6.89 -0.21 14.67
C LYS A 26 6.41 -1.66 14.79
N GLY A 27 5.68 -2.17 13.79
CA GLY A 27 5.02 -3.48 13.86
C GLY A 27 3.76 -3.49 14.72
N GLU A 28 3.24 -2.33 15.14
CA GLU A 28 2.00 -2.20 15.91
C GLU A 28 0.78 -2.27 14.97
N LEU A 29 0.64 -3.38 14.25
CA LEU A 29 -0.26 -3.51 13.10
C LEU A 29 -1.75 -3.37 13.46
N ASP A 30 -2.18 -3.85 14.62
CA ASP A 30 -3.57 -3.72 15.06
C ASP A 30 -3.92 -2.26 15.38
N GLY A 31 -2.97 -1.52 15.97
CA GLY A 31 -3.12 -0.08 16.20
C GLY A 31 -3.21 0.69 14.88
N ALA A 32 -2.34 0.37 13.93
CA ALA A 32 -2.37 0.96 12.59
C ALA A 32 -3.73 0.71 11.90
N GLN A 33 -4.24 -0.52 11.98
CA GLN A 33 -5.54 -0.88 11.40
C GLN A 33 -6.68 -0.04 12.02
N GLY A 34 -6.69 0.12 13.34
CA GLY A 34 -7.71 0.93 14.03
C GLY A 34 -7.72 2.40 13.58
N GLU A 35 -6.55 2.97 13.28
CA GLU A 35 -6.47 4.33 12.72
C GLU A 35 -6.91 4.40 11.26
N LEU A 36 -6.56 3.40 10.45
CA LEU A 36 -7.01 3.29 9.06
C LEU A 36 -8.53 3.09 8.94
N ASP A 37 -9.14 2.36 9.87
CA ASP A 37 -10.60 2.18 9.92
C ASP A 37 -11.32 3.49 10.24
N ARG A 38 -10.77 4.30 11.16
CA ARG A 38 -11.30 5.64 11.46
C ARG A 38 -11.13 6.60 10.28
N LEU A 39 -10.02 6.50 9.55
CA LEU A 39 -9.84 7.25 8.30
C LEU A 39 -10.89 6.84 7.26
N ALA A 40 -11.07 5.54 7.04
CA ALA A 40 -12.05 5.03 6.09
C ALA A 40 -13.48 5.46 6.44
N ALA A 41 -13.83 5.49 7.72
CA ALA A 41 -15.14 5.96 8.18
C ALA A 41 -15.38 7.45 7.89
N THR A 42 -14.31 8.25 7.77
CA THR A 42 -14.40 9.71 7.55
C THR A 42 -14.29 10.09 6.08
N LEU A 43 -13.37 9.45 5.35
CA LEU A 43 -13.00 9.81 3.97
C LEU A 43 -13.53 8.82 2.93
N GLY A 44 -14.11 7.70 3.38
CA GLY A 44 -14.40 6.56 2.51
C GLY A 44 -13.16 5.70 2.24
N PRO A 45 -13.32 4.62 1.46
CA PRO A 45 -12.27 3.65 1.18
C PRO A 45 -11.33 4.17 0.08
N LEU A 46 -10.55 5.21 0.36
CA LEU A 46 -9.56 5.71 -0.60
C LEU A 46 -8.52 4.62 -0.94
N ALA A 47 -8.00 4.65 -2.16
CA ALA A 47 -7.01 3.67 -2.65
C ALA A 47 -5.82 3.48 -1.70
N SER A 48 -5.25 4.58 -1.19
CA SER A 48 -4.16 4.54 -0.21
C SER A 48 -4.56 3.91 1.14
N ILE A 49 -5.80 4.12 1.59
CA ILE A 49 -6.30 3.49 2.82
C ILE A 49 -6.48 2.00 2.61
N LEU A 50 -7.08 1.59 1.49
CA LEU A 50 -7.22 0.18 1.12
C LEU A 50 -5.85 -0.50 0.99
N MET A 51 -4.88 0.20 0.39
CA MET A 51 -3.52 -0.28 0.24
C MET A 51 -2.89 -0.61 1.60
N LEU A 52 -2.91 0.35 2.52
CA LEU A 52 -2.29 0.21 3.84
C LEU A 52 -3.01 -0.83 4.71
N LYS A 53 -4.35 -0.92 4.61
CA LYS A 53 -5.14 -1.95 5.31
C LYS A 53 -4.79 -3.35 4.81
N ALA A 54 -4.73 -3.55 3.50
CA ALA A 54 -4.36 -4.84 2.93
C ALA A 54 -2.95 -5.26 3.35
N TRP A 55 -2.02 -4.30 3.37
CA TRP A 55 -0.66 -4.54 3.84
C TRP A 55 -0.64 -4.98 5.32
N CYS A 56 -1.33 -4.26 6.21
CA CYS A 56 -1.41 -4.60 7.63
C CYS A 56 -2.02 -5.98 7.86
N ASP A 57 -3.13 -6.27 7.16
CA ASP A 57 -3.81 -7.55 7.26
C ASP A 57 -2.93 -8.70 6.74
N ALA A 58 -2.25 -8.52 5.61
CA ALA A 58 -1.33 -9.53 5.07
C ALA A 58 -0.18 -9.82 6.05
N LYS A 59 0.46 -8.78 6.60
CA LYS A 59 1.55 -8.93 7.57
C LYS A 59 1.12 -9.52 8.90
N SER A 60 -0.15 -9.37 9.26
CA SER A 60 -0.73 -9.97 10.46
C SER A 60 -1.30 -11.38 10.21
N GLY A 61 -1.12 -11.95 9.03
CA GLY A 61 -1.64 -13.28 8.65
C GLY A 61 -3.15 -13.32 8.37
N ARG A 62 -3.83 -12.17 8.33
CA ARG A 62 -5.27 -12.03 8.05
C ARG A 62 -5.53 -11.97 6.54
N MET A 63 -5.11 -13.01 5.84
CA MET A 63 -5.06 -13.04 4.37
C MET A 63 -6.41 -12.81 3.70
N ASP A 64 -7.52 -13.30 4.26
CA ASP A 64 -8.85 -13.08 3.69
C ASP A 64 -9.24 -11.60 3.66
N ARG A 65 -8.90 -10.85 4.73
CA ARG A 65 -9.14 -9.40 4.80
C ARG A 65 -8.23 -8.63 3.87
N ALA A 66 -6.97 -9.06 3.76
CA ALA A 66 -6.02 -8.48 2.83
C ALA A 66 -6.49 -8.61 1.38
N ARG A 67 -6.97 -9.81 1.00
CA ARG A 67 -7.55 -10.09 -0.32
C ARG A 67 -8.80 -9.28 -0.58
N ALA A 68 -9.69 -9.11 0.40
CA ALA A 68 -10.88 -8.28 0.24
C ALA A 68 -10.51 -6.81 -0.07
N SER A 69 -9.53 -6.25 0.64
CA SER A 69 -9.06 -4.88 0.38
C SER A 69 -8.36 -4.76 -0.99
N TYR A 70 -7.62 -5.79 -1.41
CA TYR A 70 -7.04 -5.86 -2.74
C TYR A 70 -8.10 -5.91 -3.85
N THR A 71 -9.15 -6.71 -3.70
CA THR A 71 -10.26 -6.78 -4.67
C THR A 71 -10.96 -5.44 -4.83
N GLU A 72 -11.20 -4.73 -3.72
CA GLU A 72 -11.77 -3.38 -3.77
C GLU A 72 -10.83 -2.39 -4.47
N LEU A 73 -9.52 -2.43 -4.15
CA LEU A 73 -8.53 -1.60 -4.82
C LEU A 73 -8.46 -1.89 -6.33
N GLU A 74 -8.60 -3.16 -6.72
CA GLU A 74 -8.64 -3.56 -8.13
C GLU A 74 -9.90 -3.06 -8.84
N ALA A 75 -11.04 -3.05 -8.16
CA ALA A 75 -12.25 -2.41 -8.68
C ALA A 75 -12.02 -0.90 -8.88
N GLN A 76 -11.43 -0.21 -7.90
CA GLN A 76 -11.12 1.22 -8.01
C GLN A 76 -10.13 1.53 -9.14
N SER A 77 -9.12 0.68 -9.34
CA SER A 77 -8.17 0.88 -10.44
C SER A 77 -8.81 0.73 -11.80
N ARG A 78 -9.72 -0.24 -11.98
CA ARG A 78 -10.52 -0.39 -13.22
C ARG A 78 -11.41 0.82 -13.50
N GLU A 79 -11.82 1.54 -12.46
CA GLU A 79 -12.58 2.79 -12.56
C GLU A 79 -11.70 4.05 -12.67
N GLY A 80 -10.36 3.90 -12.72
CA GLY A 80 -9.41 5.02 -12.79
C GLY A 80 -9.26 5.81 -11.49
N LYS A 81 -9.72 5.25 -10.35
CA LYS A 81 -9.65 5.87 -9.01
C LYS A 81 -8.44 5.45 -8.19
N ALA A 82 -7.71 4.43 -8.63
CA ALA A 82 -6.48 3.93 -8.01
C ALA A 82 -5.42 3.69 -9.08
N SER A 83 -4.16 3.94 -8.74
CA SER A 83 -3.05 3.75 -9.67
C SER A 83 -2.51 2.32 -9.65
N SER A 84 -1.96 1.88 -10.79
CA SER A 84 -1.50 0.50 -10.96
C SER A 84 -0.33 0.14 -10.03
N ASP A 85 0.43 1.12 -9.55
CA ASP A 85 1.52 0.91 -8.58
C ASP A 85 0.99 0.44 -7.22
N GLU A 86 -0.09 1.03 -6.68
CA GLU A 86 -0.71 0.57 -5.42
C GLU A 86 -1.14 -0.91 -5.51
N LEU A 87 -1.65 -1.34 -6.67
CA LEU A 87 -1.99 -2.74 -6.93
C LEU A 87 -0.76 -3.65 -7.04
N ALA A 88 0.25 -3.24 -7.81
CA ALA A 88 1.46 -4.02 -8.01
C ALA A 88 2.12 -4.35 -6.67
N LEU A 89 2.11 -3.38 -5.76
CA LEU A 89 2.62 -3.53 -4.40
C LEU A 89 1.88 -4.62 -3.64
N LEU A 90 0.56 -4.66 -3.69
CA LEU A 90 -0.16 -5.64 -2.89
C LEU A 90 -0.20 -7.03 -3.51
N ALA A 91 -0.11 -7.14 -4.83
CA ALA A 91 -0.28 -8.41 -5.54
C ALA A 91 0.58 -9.54 -4.95
N ILE A 92 1.85 -9.30 -4.66
CA ILE A 92 2.74 -10.30 -4.03
C ILE A 92 2.32 -10.61 -2.59
N LEU A 93 1.96 -9.59 -1.82
CA LEU A 93 1.64 -9.74 -0.39
C LEU A 93 0.34 -10.52 -0.16
N VAL A 94 -0.62 -10.47 -1.07
CA VAL A 94 -1.94 -11.10 -0.92
C VAL A 94 -2.06 -12.48 -1.59
N GLY A 95 -0.98 -12.97 -2.21
CA GLY A 95 -0.94 -14.26 -2.90
C GLY A 95 -1.41 -14.21 -4.37
N HIS A 96 -1.29 -13.05 -5.01
CA HIS A 96 -1.53 -12.83 -6.44
C HIS A 96 -0.21 -12.54 -7.17
N GLU A 97 0.90 -13.11 -6.71
CA GLU A 97 2.26 -12.81 -7.21
C GLU A 97 2.45 -13.12 -8.71
N SER A 98 1.65 -14.02 -9.29
CA SER A 98 1.70 -14.32 -10.73
C SER A 98 1.29 -13.12 -11.60
N ARG A 99 0.45 -12.22 -11.08
CA ARG A 99 -0.02 -11.02 -11.78
C ARG A 99 0.84 -9.79 -11.50
N ALA A 100 1.69 -9.84 -10.47
CA ALA A 100 2.51 -8.71 -10.07
C ALA A 100 3.39 -8.14 -11.21
N PRO A 101 4.00 -8.95 -12.11
CA PRO A 101 4.81 -8.41 -13.20
C PRO A 101 4.00 -7.59 -14.20
N GLU A 102 2.83 -8.09 -14.61
CA GLU A 102 1.95 -7.39 -15.56
C GLU A 102 1.47 -6.05 -14.99
N ILE A 103 1.02 -6.05 -13.73
CA ILE A 103 0.55 -4.84 -13.06
C ILE A 103 1.69 -3.84 -12.84
N LEU A 104 2.89 -4.33 -12.48
CA LEU A 104 4.07 -3.50 -12.32
C LEU A 104 4.52 -2.85 -13.62
N GLU A 105 4.50 -3.58 -14.74
CA GLU A 105 4.86 -3.03 -16.04
C GLU A 105 3.91 -1.89 -16.44
N GLU A 106 2.62 -2.04 -16.15
CA GLU A 106 1.65 -0.97 -16.34
C GLU A 106 1.93 0.24 -15.43
N ALA A 107 2.20 -0.01 -14.15
CA ALA A 107 2.57 1.03 -13.21
C ALA A 107 3.80 1.82 -13.66
N CYS A 108 4.82 1.13 -14.18
CA CYS A 108 6.02 1.75 -14.72
C CYS A 108 5.72 2.62 -15.95
N ARG A 109 4.88 2.13 -16.88
CA ARG A 109 4.44 2.88 -18.06
C ARG A 109 3.69 4.15 -17.68
N GLN A 110 2.85 4.08 -16.64
CA GLN A 110 2.08 5.19 -16.10
C GLN A 110 2.91 6.14 -15.22
N LYS A 111 4.16 5.80 -14.90
CA LYS A 111 5.01 6.52 -13.93
C LYS A 111 4.32 6.65 -12.57
N GLY A 112 3.78 5.53 -12.08
CA GLY A 112 3.13 5.46 -10.78
C GLY A 112 3.99 6.10 -9.67
N PRO A 113 3.44 7.05 -8.89
CA PRO A 113 4.23 7.85 -7.95
C PRO A 113 4.95 7.01 -6.89
N LEU A 114 4.37 5.89 -6.45
CA LEU A 114 4.96 5.05 -5.42
C LEU A 114 6.23 4.33 -5.89
N LEU A 115 6.40 4.17 -7.20
CA LEU A 115 7.60 3.53 -7.76
C LEU A 115 8.88 4.31 -7.46
N THR A 116 8.78 5.63 -7.25
CA THR A 116 9.93 6.47 -6.88
C THR A 116 10.51 6.10 -5.51
N TYR A 117 9.73 5.44 -4.66
CA TYR A 117 10.15 5.05 -3.33
C TYR A 117 10.69 3.62 -3.26
N VAL A 118 10.68 2.85 -4.36
CA VAL A 118 10.88 1.39 -4.34
C VAL A 118 12.18 0.94 -3.66
N ASN A 119 13.22 1.78 -3.72
CA ASN A 119 14.53 1.52 -3.12
C ASN A 119 14.66 1.97 -1.65
N VAL A 120 13.74 2.80 -1.16
CA VAL A 120 13.84 3.40 0.18
C VAL A 120 12.78 2.88 1.15
N GLU A 121 11.55 2.67 0.68
CA GLU A 121 10.41 2.40 1.54
C GLU A 121 10.26 0.89 1.82
N PRO A 122 10.40 0.42 3.08
CA PRO A 122 10.29 -1.00 3.41
C PRO A 122 8.95 -1.63 3.01
N LEU A 123 7.86 -0.85 3.04
CA LEU A 123 6.52 -1.33 2.68
C LEU A 123 6.44 -1.87 1.25
N ILE A 124 7.34 -1.42 0.37
CA ILE A 124 7.29 -1.69 -1.07
C ILE A 124 8.49 -2.49 -1.60
N ARG A 125 9.42 -2.81 -0.69
CA ARG A 125 10.67 -3.51 -1.01
C ARG A 125 10.48 -4.92 -1.55
N HIS A 126 9.34 -5.58 -1.28
CA HIS A 126 9.07 -6.94 -1.79
C HIS A 126 9.03 -7.00 -3.33
N LEU A 127 8.73 -5.90 -4.03
CA LEU A 127 8.87 -5.84 -5.49
C LEU A 127 10.32 -6.04 -5.97
N LEU A 128 11.31 -5.56 -5.21
CA LEU A 128 12.73 -5.73 -5.53
C LEU A 128 13.22 -7.18 -5.31
N HIS A 129 12.57 -7.90 -4.39
CA HIS A 129 12.93 -9.26 -4.03
C HIS A 129 12.18 -10.32 -4.83
N TYR A 130 11.10 -9.95 -5.50
CA TYR A 130 10.38 -10.87 -6.36
C TYR A 130 11.03 -10.91 -7.75
N GLU A 131 11.74 -12.02 -8.03
CA GLU A 131 12.53 -12.21 -9.24
C GLU A 131 11.80 -11.83 -10.54
N PRO A 132 10.53 -12.23 -10.76
CA PRO A 132 9.79 -11.83 -11.96
C PRO A 132 9.61 -10.33 -12.16
N CYS A 133 9.64 -9.51 -11.09
CA CYS A 133 9.53 -8.06 -11.17
C CYS A 133 10.87 -7.36 -11.46
N ARG A 134 12.01 -7.99 -11.14
CA ARG A 134 13.33 -7.34 -11.26
C ARG A 134 13.67 -6.91 -12.70
N PRO A 135 13.45 -7.71 -13.76
CA PRO A 135 13.73 -7.27 -15.13
C PRO A 135 12.94 -6.03 -15.55
N ILE A 136 11.71 -5.88 -15.06
CA ILE A 136 10.85 -4.72 -15.32
C ILE A 136 11.45 -3.50 -14.63
N LEU A 137 11.75 -3.61 -13.33
CA LEU A 137 12.35 -2.51 -12.56
C LEU A 137 13.67 -2.03 -13.19
N ARG A 138 14.54 -2.95 -13.65
CA ARG A 138 15.78 -2.59 -14.37
C ARG A 138 15.50 -1.84 -15.66
N ARG A 139 14.55 -2.32 -16.48
CA ARG A 139 14.19 -1.70 -17.77
C ARG A 139 13.75 -0.24 -17.61
N TYR A 140 13.07 0.07 -16.52
CA TYR A 140 12.58 1.42 -16.20
C TYR A 140 13.54 2.22 -15.31
N GLY A 141 14.75 1.72 -15.03
CA GLY A 141 15.78 2.43 -14.24
C GLY A 141 15.48 2.53 -12.74
N LEU A 142 14.57 1.69 -12.23
CA LEU A 142 14.17 1.66 -10.82
C LEU A 142 14.99 0.68 -9.98
N LEU A 143 15.80 -0.17 -10.62
CA LEU A 143 16.74 -1.08 -9.97
C LEU A 143 18.11 -0.95 -10.64
N ILE A 144 19.13 -0.58 -9.87
CA ILE A 144 20.53 -0.49 -10.29
C ILE A 144 21.30 -1.56 -9.50
N GLU A 145 22.18 -2.30 -10.17
CA GLU A 145 23.05 -3.32 -9.56
C GLU A 145 24.32 -2.73 -8.96
#